data_AF-A0AAD6KJW3-F1
#
_entry.id   AF-A0AAD6KJW3-F1
#
_cell.length_a   1.000
_cell.length_b   1.000
_cell.length_c   1.000
_cell.angle_alpha   90.00
_cell.angle_beta   90.00
_cell.angle_gamma   90.00
#
_symmetry.space_group_name_H-M   'P 1'
#
loop_
_entity.id
_entity.type
_entity.pdbx_description
1 polymer ?
#
loop_
_entity_poly.entity_id
_entity_poly.type
_entity_poly.pdbx_seq_one_letter_code
_entity_poly.pdbx_strand_id
1 'polypeptide(L)'
;MGSGVKKVLLTSNGDEVSQNIAFHLVKQGCRLVLMGNEKGLRNIGEKITGAIRGALPVEVVEMDVEEEREASFEEAVDKACRILGNLDAFVHCYTYEGNFDLYLSPV
;
A
#
# COMPACT_ATOMS: atom_id res chain seq x y z
N MET A 1 23.36 14.31 -11.67
CA MET A 1 22.93 12.91 -11.81
C MET A 1 22.39 12.45 -10.46
N GLY A 2 21.17 11.92 -10.41
CA GLY A 2 20.64 11.26 -9.22
C GLY A 2 19.27 11.77 -8.79
N SER A 3 18.22 11.24 -9.40
CA SER A 3 17.32 10.42 -8.60
C SER A 3 16.71 9.41 -9.54
N GLY A 4 17.11 8.15 -9.41
CA GLY A 4 16.40 7.06 -10.06
C GLY A 4 14.92 7.07 -9.67
N VAL A 5 14.12 6.28 -10.39
CA VAL A 5 12.72 6.04 -10.06
C VAL A 5 12.57 5.75 -8.57
N LYS A 6 11.76 6.57 -7.88
CA LYS A 6 11.50 6.42 -6.44
C LYS A 6 10.61 5.22 -6.19
N LYS A 7 10.98 4.39 -5.23
CA LYS A 7 10.33 3.12 -4.91
C LYS A 7 9.52 3.26 -3.63
N VAL A 8 8.20 3.21 -3.76
CA VAL A 8 7.28 3.52 -2.67
C VAL A 8 6.44 2.29 -2.36
N LEU A 9 6.32 1.99 -1.07
CA LEU A 9 5.36 1.05 -0.54
C LEU A 9 4.23 1.84 0.13
N LEU A 10 2.99 1.58 -0.28
CA LEU A 10 1.79 2.22 0.25
C LEU A 10 0.82 1.16 0.78
N THR A 11 0.54 1.18 2.08
CA THR A 11 -0.57 0.39 2.63
C THR A 11 -1.89 1.09 2.33
N SER A 12 -2.93 0.36 1.92
CA SER A 12 -4.20 0.96 1.50
C SER A 12 -5.39 0.06 1.82
N ASN A 13 -6.49 0.69 2.25
CA ASN A 13 -7.81 0.07 2.36
C ASN A 13 -8.67 0.24 1.11
N GLY A 14 -8.11 0.79 0.03
CA GLY A 14 -8.83 1.09 -1.20
C GLY A 14 -9.78 2.29 -1.10
N ASP A 15 -9.67 3.10 -0.05
CA ASP A 15 -10.41 4.35 0.12
C ASP A 15 -9.95 5.44 -0.89
N GLU A 16 -10.73 6.51 -1.02
CA GLU A 16 -10.43 7.60 -1.96
C GLU A 16 -9.12 8.33 -1.67
N VAL A 17 -8.71 8.42 -0.40
CA VAL A 17 -7.47 9.11 -0.01
C VAL A 17 -6.27 8.28 -0.47
N SER A 18 -6.25 6.99 -0.14
CA SER A 18 -5.15 6.12 -0.55
C SER A 18 -5.06 5.95 -2.07
N GLN A 19 -6.21 5.92 -2.77
CA GLN A 19 -6.24 5.95 -4.24
C GLN A 19 -5.65 7.24 -4.82
N ASN A 20 -6.00 8.40 -4.27
CA ASN A 20 -5.48 9.68 -4.75
C ASN A 20 -3.97 9.82 -4.50
N ILE A 21 -3.47 9.32 -3.37
CA ILE A 21 -2.03 9.27 -3.08
C ILE A 21 -1.33 8.37 -4.10
N ALA A 22 -1.84 7.14 -4.31
CA ALA A 22 -1.29 6.20 -5.29
C ALA A 22 -1.23 6.80 -6.70
N PHE A 23 -2.31 7.44 -7.14
CA PHE A 23 -2.38 8.09 -8.45
C PHE A 23 -1.29 9.17 -8.61
N HIS A 24 -1.12 10.03 -7.61
CA HIS A 24 -0.13 11.10 -7.68
C HIS A 24 1.30 10.56 -7.63
N LEU A 25 1.59 9.52 -6.85
CA LEU A 25 2.91 8.87 -6.82
C LEU A 25 3.26 8.29 -8.19
N VAL A 26 2.34 7.54 -8.81
CA VAL A 26 2.55 6.98 -10.15
C VAL A 26 2.71 8.08 -11.20
N LYS A 27 1.92 9.15 -11.11
CA LYS A 27 2.01 10.31 -12.02
C LYS A 27 3.36 11.02 -11.92
N GLN A 28 3.99 11.04 -10.75
CA GLN A 28 5.34 11.57 -10.54
C GLN A 28 6.45 10.60 -10.99
N GLY A 29 6.08 9.43 -11.53
CA GLY A 29 7.02 8.43 -12.02
C GLY A 29 7.60 7.55 -10.91
N CYS A 30 6.95 7.45 -9.76
CA CYS A 30 7.33 6.50 -8.73
C CYS A 30 6.96 5.06 -9.15
N ARG A 31 7.81 4.10 -8.80
CA ARG A 31 7.47 2.68 -8.79
C ARG A 31 6.74 2.39 -7.49
N LEU A 32 5.55 1.82 -7.59
CA LEU A 32 4.63 1.68 -6.47
C LEU A 32 4.26 0.21 -6.23
N VAL A 33 4.30 -0.21 -4.97
CA VAL A 33 3.63 -1.41 -4.48
C VAL A 33 2.50 -0.97 -3.56
N LEU A 34 1.29 -1.46 -3.83
CA LEU A 34 0.15 -1.36 -2.92
C LEU A 34 0.10 -2.60 -2.02
N MET A 35 -0.18 -2.40 -0.74
CA MET A 35 -0.27 -3.48 0.24
C MET A 35 -1.60 -3.43 1.00
N GLY A 36 -2.30 -4.56 1.06
CA GLY A 36 -3.62 -4.68 1.68
C GLY A 36 -4.48 -5.73 1.00
N ASN A 37 -5.80 -5.50 0.90
CA ASN A 37 -6.73 -6.43 0.24
C ASN A 37 -6.43 -6.56 -1.27
N GLU A 38 -5.88 -7.70 -1.68
CA GLU A 38 -5.34 -7.87 -3.03
C GLU A 38 -6.38 -7.64 -4.13
N LYS A 39 -7.59 -8.19 -3.95
CA LYS A 39 -8.68 -8.09 -4.94
C LYS A 39 -9.11 -6.65 -5.18
N GLY A 40 -9.26 -5.86 -4.11
CA GLY A 40 -9.62 -4.45 -4.21
C GLY A 40 -8.49 -3.61 -4.82
N LEU A 41 -7.27 -3.81 -4.35
CA LEU A 41 -6.10 -3.02 -4.75
C LEU A 41 -5.64 -3.32 -6.18
N ARG A 42 -5.81 -4.55 -6.68
CA ARG A 42 -5.44 -4.91 -8.07
C ARG A 42 -6.21 -4.07 -9.09
N ASN A 43 -7.53 -3.98 -8.90
CA ASN A 43 -8.39 -3.15 -9.78
C ASN A 43 -7.99 -1.67 -9.73
N ILE A 44 -7.62 -1.17 -8.54
CA ILE A 44 -7.13 0.21 -8.37
C ILE A 44 -5.81 0.42 -9.11
N GLY A 45 -4.84 -0.49 -8.95
CA GLY A 45 -3.55 -0.42 -9.63
C GLY A 45 -3.67 -0.44 -11.16
N GLU A 46 -4.54 -1.30 -11.70
CA GLU A 46 -4.84 -1.38 -13.13
C GLU A 46 -5.47 -0.07 -13.65
N LYS A 47 -6.45 0.49 -12.93
CA LYS A 47 -7.09 1.77 -13.29
C LYS A 47 -6.08 2.92 -13.33
N ILE A 48 -5.22 3.03 -12.31
CA ILE A 48 -4.21 4.09 -12.24
C ILE A 48 -3.21 3.96 -13.39
N THR A 49 -2.70 2.74 -13.62
CA THR A 49 -1.73 2.47 -14.68
C THR A 49 -2.34 2.73 -16.07
N GLY A 50 -3.60 2.34 -16.28
CA GLY A 50 -4.32 2.59 -17.53
C GLY A 50 -4.64 4.07 -17.79
N ALA A 51 -4.81 4.88 -16.73
CA ALA A 51 -5.09 6.30 -16.83
C ALA A 51 -3.85 7.16 -17.13
N ILE A 52 -2.64 6.68 -16.80
CA ILE A 52 -1.40 7.44 -16.91
C ILE A 52 -0.50 6.86 -18.00
N ARG A 53 -0.36 7.59 -19.11
CA ARG A 53 0.48 7.15 -20.24
C ARG A 53 1.94 7.01 -19.81
N GLY A 54 2.52 5.82 -20.01
CA GLY A 54 3.92 5.54 -19.68
C GLY A 54 4.16 5.31 -18.19
N ALA A 55 3.10 5.14 -17.39
CA ALA A 55 3.23 4.72 -16.00
C ALA A 55 3.94 3.38 -15.88
N LEU A 56 4.72 3.25 -14.80
CA LEU A 56 5.22 1.95 -14.37
C LEU A 56 4.06 1.12 -13.81
N PRO A 57 4.11 -0.23 -13.97
CA PRO A 57 3.11 -1.10 -13.37
C PRO A 57 3.02 -0.89 -11.85
N VAL A 58 1.80 -0.81 -11.35
CA VAL A 58 1.50 -0.85 -9.91
C VAL A 58 1.37 -2.30 -9.50
N GLU A 59 2.26 -2.75 -8.62
CA GLU A 59 2.25 -4.10 -8.07
C GLU A 59 1.39 -4.14 -6.80
N VAL A 60 0.87 -5.32 -6.46
CA VAL A 60 0.04 -5.51 -5.27
C VAL A 60 0.58 -6.67 -4.44
N VAL A 61 0.70 -6.46 -3.14
CA VAL A 61 1.02 -7.48 -2.16
C VAL A 61 -0.18 -7.65 -1.23
N GLU A 62 -0.68 -8.88 -1.16
CA GLU A 62 -1.72 -9.23 -0.20
C GLU A 62 -1.18 -9.08 1.22
N MET A 63 -1.96 -8.42 2.06
CA MET A 63 -1.74 -8.35 3.51
C MET A 63 -3.09 -8.54 4.17
N ASP A 64 -3.21 -9.60 4.97
CA ASP A 64 -4.35 -9.77 5.85
C ASP A 64 -4.12 -8.86 7.06
N VAL A 65 -5.05 -7.93 7.27
CA VAL A 65 -4.92 -6.88 8.30
C VAL A 65 -5.80 -7.19 9.51
N GLU A 66 -6.71 -8.17 9.37
CA GLU A 66 -7.40 -8.77 10.52
C GLU A 66 -6.49 -9.75 11.25
N GLU A 67 -5.47 -10.25 10.56
CA GLU A 67 -4.38 -11.00 11.16
C GLU A 67 -3.45 -10.06 11.95
N GLU A 68 -3.75 -9.86 13.24
CA GLU A 68 -2.96 -9.04 14.18
C GLU A 68 -1.53 -9.58 14.46
N ARG A 69 -1.06 -10.56 13.67
CA ARG A 69 0.27 -11.13 13.81
C ARG A 69 1.29 -10.25 13.08
N GLU A 70 2.19 -9.64 13.85
CA GLU A 70 3.33 -8.87 13.34
C GLU A 70 4.11 -9.61 12.24
N ALA A 71 4.26 -10.94 12.36
CA ALA A 71 4.92 -11.78 11.36
C ALA A 71 4.26 -11.72 9.96
N SER A 72 2.94 -11.56 9.88
CA SER A 72 2.21 -11.45 8.61
C SER A 72 2.52 -10.12 7.92
N PHE A 73 2.57 -9.04 8.71
CA PHE A 73 3.00 -7.72 8.25
C PHE A 73 4.46 -7.72 7.78
N GLU A 74 5.37 -8.30 8.56
CA GLU A 74 6.79 -8.42 8.19
C GLU A 74 6.97 -9.19 6.87
N GLU A 75 6.26 -10.30 6.69
CA GLU A 75 6.32 -11.09 5.45
C GLU A 75 5.83 -10.28 4.25
N ALA A 76 4.75 -9.53 4.41
CA ALA A 76 4.22 -8.67 3.35
C ALA A 76 5.23 -7.56 2.99
N VAL A 77 5.84 -6.91 3.99
CA VAL A 77 6.87 -5.87 3.78
C VAL A 77 8.10 -6.46 3.08
N ASP A 78 8.54 -7.66 3.47
CA ASP A 78 9.66 -8.34 2.80
C ASP A 78 9.33 -8.65 1.34
N LYS A 79 8.13 -9.16 1.04
CA LYS A 79 7.66 -9.37 -0.35
C LYS A 79 7.67 -8.08 -1.15
N ALA A 80 7.13 -6.99 -0.61
CA ALA A 80 7.13 -5.69 -1.26
C ALA A 80 8.55 -5.17 -1.52
N CYS A 81 9.45 -5.31 -0.55
CA CYS A 81 10.86 -4.94 -0.67
C CYS A 81 11.57 -5.76 -1.75
N ARG A 82 11.31 -7.06 -1.87
CA ARG A 82 11.86 -7.91 -2.93
C ARG A 82 11.38 -7.48 -4.32
N ILE A 83 10.10 -7.11 -4.46
CA ILE A 83 9.54 -6.60 -5.73
C ILE A 83 10.22 -5.29 -6.13
N LEU A 84 10.36 -4.35 -5.18
CA LEU A 84 10.96 -3.03 -5.43
C LEU A 84 12.49 -3.11 -5.60
N GLY A 85 13.14 -4.09 -4.95
CA GLY A 85 14.59 -4.27 -4.83
C GLY A 85 15.24 -3.41 -3.74
N ASN A 86 14.70 -2.22 -3.48
CA ASN A 86 14.99 -1.37 -2.32
C ASN A 86 13.81 -0.42 -2.09
N LEU A 87 13.71 0.17 -0.89
CA LEU A 87 12.61 1.05 -0.50
C LEU A 87 13.11 2.48 -0.30
N ASP A 88 12.53 3.47 -0.98
CA ASP A 88 12.81 4.90 -0.78
C ASP A 88 11.85 5.54 0.22
N ALA A 89 10.59 5.09 0.26
CA ALA A 89 9.57 5.64 1.14
C ALA A 89 8.49 4.59 1.47
N PHE A 90 8.00 4.65 2.70
CA PHE A 90 6.85 3.89 3.18
C PHE A 90 5.74 4.86 3.58
N VAL A 91 4.55 4.68 3.01
CA VAL A 91 3.38 5.50 3.32
C VAL A 91 2.32 4.60 3.95
N HIS A 92 2.04 4.84 5.22
CA HIS A 92 1.01 4.11 5.93
C HIS A 92 -0.33 4.86 5.81
N CYS A 93 -1.14 4.46 4.83
CA CYS A 93 -2.49 5.01 4.59
C CYS A 93 -3.58 3.98 4.93
N TYR A 94 -3.30 3.13 5.90
CA TYR A 94 -4.28 2.19 6.42
C TYR A 94 -4.95 2.79 7.65
N THR A 95 -6.27 2.94 7.61
CA THR A 95 -7.05 3.35 8.79
C THR A 95 -7.47 2.09 9.55
N TYR A 96 -6.79 1.80 10.66
CA TYR A 96 -7.27 0.82 11.62
C TYR A 96 -8.28 1.51 12.54
N GLU A 97 -9.57 1.27 12.30
CA GLU A 97 -10.61 1.56 13.28
C GLU A 97 -10.62 0.38 14.26
N GLY A 98 -9.84 0.47 15.33
CA GLY A 98 -9.83 -0.58 16.34
C GLY A 98 -11.24 -0.81 16.87
N ASN A 99 -11.58 -2.07 17.15
CA ASN A 99 -12.74 -2.36 17.98
C ASN A 99 -12.48 -1.73 19.35
N PHE A 100 -13.12 -0.61 19.63
CA PHE A 100 -13.11 0.00 20.96
C PHE A 100 -14.01 -0.85 21.85
N ASP A 101 -13.57 -2.05 22.20
CA ASP A 101 -14.20 -2.85 23.26
C ASP A 101 -13.93 -2.14 24.58
N LEU A 102 -14.87 -1.24 24.89
CA LEU A 102 -14.91 -0.49 26.11
C LEU A 102 -15.13 -1.49 27.26
N TYR A 103 -14.05 -1.98 27.86
CA TYR A 103 -14.06 -2.65 29.16
C TYR A 103 -14.45 -1.63 30.25
N LEU A 104 -15.68 -1.12 30.22
CA LEU A 104 -16.32 -0.55 31.41
C LEU A 104 -16.88 -1.70 32.23
N SER A 105 -16.02 -2.35 33.02
CA SER A 105 -16.52 -3.00 34.24
C SER A 105 -16.86 -1.88 35.24
N PRO A 106 -18.12 -1.71 35.67
CA PRO A 106 -18.41 -0.79 36.77
C PRO A 106 -17.73 -1.33 38.02
N VAL A 107 -16.83 -0.52 38.59
CA VAL A 107 -16.26 -0.73 39.94
C VAL A 107 -17.17 -0.04 40.94
#